data_AF-A0A821USR8-F1
#
_entry.id   AF-A0A821USR8-F1
#
_cell.length_a   1.000
_cell.length_b   1.000
_cell.length_c   1.000
_cell.angle_alpha   90.00
_cell.angle_beta   90.00
_cell.angle_gamma   90.00
#
_symmetry.space_group_name_H-M   'P 1'
#
loop_
_entity.id
_entity.type
_entity.pdbx_description
1 polymer ?
#
loop_
_entity_poly.entity_id
_entity_poly.type
_entity_poly.pdbx_seq_one_letter_code
_entity_poly.pdbx_strand_id
1 'polypeptide(L)' 'MCSDFSPLGSSSLYKILDCCKASTQKALQGLNNFVADGVAAFEGLTSMIGNLLIDAHEKTRLAKYLQRAKQYLKSDFKLH' A
#
# COMPACT_ATOMS: atom_id res chain seq x y z
N MET A 1 20.38 14.61 42.96
CA MET A 1 19.13 13.83 42.84
C MET A 1 18.14 14.74 42.12
N CYS A 2 18.05 14.67 40.80
CA CYS A 2 17.15 15.54 40.04
C CYS A 2 16.05 14.65 39.49
N SER A 3 14.88 14.71 40.13
CA SER A 3 13.73 13.87 39.84
C SER A 3 12.48 14.73 39.63
N ASP A 4 12.61 15.87 38.94
CA ASP A 4 11.47 16.74 38.64
C ASP A 4 10.82 16.31 37.32
N PHE A 5 10.33 15.07 37.26
CA PHE A 5 9.44 14.66 36.18
C PHE A 5 8.02 15.12 36.52
N SER A 6 7.57 16.20 35.90
CA SER A 6 6.18 16.64 35.96
C SER A 6 5.37 15.91 34.86
N PRO A 7 4.43 15.02 35.22
CA PRO A 7 3.66 14.29 34.23
C PRO A 7 2.77 15.24 33.42
N LEU A 8 2.63 14.96 32.12
CA LEU A 8 1.70 15.66 31.26
C LEU A 8 0.27 15.54 31.81
N GLY A 9 -0.49 16.63 31.73
CA GLY A 9 -1.90 16.62 32.12
C GLY A 9 -2.71 15.61 31.31
N SER A 10 -3.79 15.10 31.90
CA SER A 10 -4.65 14.07 31.28
C SER A 10 -5.16 14.45 29.89
N SER A 11 -5.42 15.74 29.65
CA SER A 11 -5.83 16.25 28.34
C SER A 11 -4.73 16.10 27.29
N SER A 12 -3.48 16.37 27.64
CA SER A 12 -2.31 16.18 26.77
C SER A 12 -2.06 14.71 26.48
N LEU A 13 -2.17 13.84 27.50
CA LEU A 13 -2.07 12.39 27.31
C LEU A 13 -3.18 11.85 26.38
N TYR A 14 -4.41 12.34 26.53
CA TYR A 14 -5.53 11.95 25.66
C TYR A 14 -5.30 12.39 24.20
N LYS A 15 -4.81 13.62 23.99
CA LYS A 15 -4.45 14.13 22.66
C LYS A 15 -3.35 13.31 21.99
N ILE A 16 -2.36 12.86 22.75
CA ILE A 16 -1.29 11.99 22.23
C ILE A 16 -1.88 10.66 21.76
N LEU A 17 -2.72 10.02 22.57
CA LEU A 17 -3.37 8.76 22.20
C LEU A 17 -4.24 8.90 20.94
N ASP A 18 -4.98 10.01 20.84
CA ASP A 18 -5.84 10.29 19.68
C ASP A 18 -5.01 10.54 18.41
N CYS A 19 -3.96 11.35 18.51
CA CYS A 19 -3.02 11.60 17.40
C CYS A 19 -2.36 10.30 16.93
N CYS A 20 -1.92 9.44 17.84
CA CYS A 20 -1.33 8.14 17.50
C CYS A 20 -2.32 7.28 16.71
N LYS A 21 -3.60 7.20 17.14
CA LYS A 21 -4.64 6.47 16.40
C LYS A 21 -4.86 7.04 15.00
N ALA A 22 -5.01 8.36 14.89
CA ALA A 22 -5.20 9.05 13.62
C ALA A 22 -4.00 8.84 12.67
N SER A 23 -2.77 8.89 13.21
CA SER A 23 -1.55 8.64 12.45
C SER A 23 -1.50 7.20 11.91
N THR A 24 -1.80 6.21 12.74
CA THR A 24 -1.87 4.80 12.32
C THR A 24 -2.95 4.59 11.25
N GLN A 25 -4.12 5.19 11.42
CA GLN A 25 -5.20 5.09 10.45
C GLN A 25 -4.82 5.74 9.11
N LYS A 26 -4.18 6.91 9.14
CA LYS A 26 -3.71 7.61 7.93
C LYS A 26 -2.64 6.79 7.20
N ALA A 27 -1.71 6.18 7.93
CA ALA A 27 -0.69 5.29 7.34
C ALA A 27 -1.34 4.09 6.64
N LEU A 28 -2.33 3.44 7.29
CA LEU A 28 -3.09 2.34 6.70
C LEU A 28 -3.87 2.77 5.45
N GLN A 29 -4.49 3.95 5.47
CA GLN A 29 -5.17 4.51 4.30
C GLN A 29 -4.19 4.76 3.15
N GLY A 30 -3.03 5.34 3.43
CA GLY A 30 -1.97 5.53 2.43
C GLY A 30 -1.53 4.21 1.79
N LEU A 31 -1.32 3.17 2.59
CA LEU A 31 -1.00 1.83 2.10
C LEU A 31 -2.12 1.24 1.23
N ASN A 32 -3.37 1.37 1.66
CA ASN A 32 -4.51 0.89 0.89
C ASN A 32 -4.64 1.60 -0.46
N ASN A 33 -4.45 2.93 -0.48
CA ASN A 33 -4.47 3.73 -1.70
C ASN A 33 -3.33 3.29 -2.65
N PHE A 34 -2.12 3.11 -2.14
CA PHE A 34 -0.98 2.64 -2.94
C PHE A 34 -1.26 1.28 -3.61
N VAL A 35 -1.82 0.32 -2.86
CA VAL A 35 -2.18 -0.99 -3.41
C VAL A 35 -3.28 -0.86 -4.46
N ALA A 36 -4.30 -0.03 -4.23
CA ALA A 36 -5.37 0.21 -5.19
C ALA A 36 -4.85 0.82 -6.51
N ASP A 37 -4.02 1.86 -6.41
CA ASP A 37 -3.40 2.53 -7.56
C ASP A 37 -2.51 1.57 -8.35
N GLY A 38 -1.69 0.77 -7.66
CA GLY A 38 -0.85 -0.24 -8.32
C GLY A 38 -1.67 -1.32 -9.01
N VAL A 39 -2.77 -1.77 -8.41
CA VAL A 39 -3.70 -2.72 -9.03
C VAL A 39 -4.32 -2.15 -10.32
N ALA A 40 -4.74 -0.88 -10.30
CA ALA A 40 -5.27 -0.21 -11.48
C ALA A 40 -4.20 -0.06 -12.58
N ALA A 41 -2.96 0.27 -12.21
CA ALA A 41 -1.84 0.34 -13.15
C ALA A 41 -1.57 -1.00 -13.84
N PHE A 42 -1.58 -2.11 -13.11
CA PHE A 42 -1.44 -3.45 -13.69
C PHE A 42 -2.58 -3.81 -14.66
N GLU A 43 -3.81 -3.38 -14.38
CA GLU A 43 -4.95 -3.57 -15.29
C GLU A 43 -4.78 -2.77 -16.57
N GLY A 44 -4.33 -1.52 -16.47
CA GLY A 44 -3.99 -0.68 -17.62
C GLY A 44 -2.90 -1.31 -18.50
N LEU A 45 -1.80 -1.77 -17.90
CA LEU A 45 -0.72 -2.47 -18.62
C LEU A 45 -1.23 -3.76 -19.29
N THR A 46 -2.08 -4.52 -18.62
CA THR A 46 -2.68 -5.75 -19.18
C THR A 46 -3.56 -5.44 -20.39
N SER A 47 -4.34 -4.36 -20.34
CA SER A 47 -5.11 -3.88 -21.50
C SER A 47 -4.21 -3.48 -22.66
N MET A 48 -3.10 -2.78 -22.37
CA MET A 48 -2.15 -2.34 -23.39
C MET A 48 -1.49 -3.51 -24.14
N ILE A 49 -1.21 -4.65 -23.47
CA ILE A 49 -0.69 -5.85 -24.12
C ILE A 49 -1.60 -6.35 -25.26
N GLY A 50 -2.92 -6.21 -25.10
CA GLY A 50 -3.89 -6.57 -26.13
C GLY A 50 -3.62 -5.88 -27.47
N ASN A 51 -3.18 -4.62 -27.40
CA ASN A 51 -2.94 -3.76 -28.56
C ASN A 51 -1.54 -3.92 -29.19
N LEU A 52 -0.64 -4.69 -28.58
CA LEU A 52 0.70 -4.90 -29.12
C LEU A 52 0.66 -5.75 -30.40
N LEU A 53 1.51 -5.43 -31.39
CA LEU A 53 1.70 -6.23 -32.59
C LEU A 53 2.78 -7.30 -32.37
N ILE A 54 2.51 -8.20 -31.42
CA ILE A 54 3.37 -9.36 -31.08
C ILE A 54 2.53 -10.63 -31.17
N ASP A 55 3.18 -11.79 -31.25
CA ASP A 55 2.46 -13.06 -31.34
C ASP A 55 1.67 -13.38 -30.05
N ALA A 56 0.68 -14.25 -30.20
CA ALA A 56 -0.23 -14.61 -29.12
C ALA A 56 0.46 -15.26 -27.92
N HIS A 57 1.55 -16.00 -28.14
CA HIS A 57 2.30 -16.64 -27.06
C HIS A 57 3.05 -15.59 -26.23
N GLU A 58 3.67 -14.61 -26.87
CA GLU A 58 4.31 -13.46 -26.20
C GLU A 58 3.31 -12.62 -25.42
N LYS A 59 2.13 -12.30 -25.99
CA LYS A 59 1.05 -11.62 -25.25
C LYS A 59 0.64 -12.38 -24.01
N THR A 60 0.43 -13.68 -24.14
CA THR A 60 0.03 -14.56 -23.03
C THR A 60 1.11 -14.61 -21.97
N ARG A 61 2.39 -14.66 -22.36
CA ARG A 61 3.51 -14.68 -21.43
C ARG A 61 3.60 -13.39 -20.64
N LEU A 62 3.51 -12.23 -21.31
CA LEU A 62 3.52 -10.91 -20.65
C LEU A 62 2.32 -10.74 -19.71
N ALA A 63 1.12 -11.13 -20.14
CA ALA A 63 -0.07 -11.07 -19.28
C ALA A 63 0.06 -11.94 -18.02
N LYS A 64 0.66 -13.14 -18.14
CA LYS A 64 0.94 -13.99 -16.98
C LYS A 64 1.95 -13.36 -16.02
N TYR A 65 2.99 -12.69 -16.52
CA TYR A 65 3.95 -11.96 -15.69
C TYR A 65 3.28 -10.81 -14.92
N LEU A 66 2.50 -9.97 -15.60
CA LEU A 66 1.75 -8.88 -14.95
C LEU A 66 0.77 -9.42 -13.90
N GLN A 67 0.09 -10.53 -14.17
CA GLN A 67 -0.84 -11.13 -13.22
C GLN A 67 -0.12 -11.62 -11.95
N ARG A 68 1.07 -12.24 -12.09
CA ARG A 68 1.87 -12.65 -10.93
C ARG A 68 2.36 -11.46 -10.12
N ALA A 69 2.86 -10.41 -10.77
CA ALA A 69 3.31 -9.19 -10.10
C ALA A 69 2.15 -8.47 -9.38
N LYS A 70 0.97 -8.39 -10.00
CA LYS A 70 -0.26 -7.87 -9.39
C LYS A 70 -0.68 -8.68 -8.16
N GLN A 71 -0.60 -10.01 -8.22
CA GLN A 71 -0.91 -10.88 -7.10
C GLN A 71 0.05 -10.62 -5.92
N TYR A 72 1.36 -10.54 -6.20
CA TYR A 72 2.39 -10.22 -5.21
C TYR A 72 2.12 -8.89 -4.51
N LEU A 73 1.76 -7.84 -5.27
CA LEU A 73 1.39 -6.53 -4.69
C LEU A 73 0.18 -6.63 -3.76
N LYS A 74 -0.81 -7.48 -4.09
CA LYS A 74 -2.04 -7.63 -3.29
C LYS A 74 -1.83 -8.41 -2.00
N SER A 75 -1.02 -9.47 -2.02
CA SER A 75 -0.84 -10.38 -0.89
C SER A 75 0.49 -10.17 -0.16
N ASP A 76 1.60 -10.33 -0.87
CA ASP A 76 2.90 -10.62 -0.27
C ASP A 76 3.69 -9.35 0.04
N PHE A 77 3.42 -8.25 -0.68
CA PHE A 77 4.03 -6.96 -0.42
C PHE A 77 3.68 -6.39 0.96
N LYS A 78 2.50 -6.74 1.51
CA LYS A 78 2.10 -6.32 2.87
C LYS A 78 2.84 -7.08 3.98
N LEU A 79 3.57 -8.14 3.62
CA LEU A 79 4.31 -9.01 4.53
C LEU A 79 5.80 -8.68 4.59
N HIS A 80 6.29 -7.76 3.74
CA HIS A 80 7.66 -7.25 3.71
C HIS A 80 7.69 -5.81 4.25
#